data_AF-A0A1G8LHM0-F1
#
_entry.id   AF-A0A1G8LHM0-F1
#
_cell.length_a   1.000
_cell.length_b   1.000
_cell.length_c   1.000
_cell.angle_alpha   90.00
_cell.angle_beta   90.00
_cell.angle_gamma   90.00
#
_symmetry.space_group_name_H-M   'P 1'
#
loop_
_entity.id
_entity.type
_entity.pdbx_description
1 polymer ?
#
loop_
_entity_poly.entity_id
_entity_poly.type
_entity_poly.pdbx_seq_one_letter_code
_entity_poly.pdbx_strand_id
1 'polypeptide(L)'
;MDNPATEQWLHGYLLGSGGMAQDERLLEHAAEAGHATNALHRAARRAGIQTGELSRGTKWSRWWWLPGVTYTQADAKLVGITSEWDWPYGPNIDLRSRVAMIEWAKGHGLRLARSSAPLCPTWLEQGRCRGCDKRGGHHHFRLDHMSGWTRGGAPAVIVNHPYGLGADDVRYLDEATESGLLTVSVPGAGWYGHSTIQVELWATAAYDAATKARLTDR
;
A
#
# COMPACT_ATOMS: atom_id res chain seq x y z
N MET A 1 -4.29 -36.62 29.58
CA MET A 1 -4.85 -35.86 30.72
C MET A 1 -5.73 -34.80 30.12
N ASP A 2 -7.01 -35.13 30.01
CA ASP A 2 -8.02 -34.29 29.37
C ASP A 2 -8.30 -33.09 30.28
N ASN A 3 -8.09 -31.89 29.73
CA ASN A 3 -8.28 -30.64 30.45
C ASN A 3 -9.79 -30.33 30.48
N PRO A 4 -10.42 -30.23 31.65
CA PRO A 4 -11.85 -29.90 31.77
C PRO A 4 -12.24 -28.58 31.09
N ALA A 5 -11.27 -27.67 30.91
CA ALA A 5 -11.47 -26.42 30.17
C ALA A 5 -11.68 -26.66 28.66
N THR A 6 -11.09 -27.71 28.09
CA THR A 6 -11.23 -28.05 26.66
C THR A 6 -12.62 -28.62 26.35
N GLU A 7 -13.22 -29.37 27.29
CA GLU A 7 -14.57 -29.94 27.14
C GLU A 7 -15.68 -28.89 27.35
N GLN A 8 -15.54 -28.00 28.34
CA GLN A 8 -16.44 -26.85 28.49
C GLN A 8 -16.36 -25.88 27.29
N TRP A 9 -15.17 -25.76 26.67
CA TRP A 9 -14.94 -24.95 25.46
C TRP A 9 -15.62 -25.56 24.21
N LEU A 10 -15.56 -26.89 24.04
CA LEU A 10 -16.24 -27.61 22.95
C LEU A 10 -17.78 -27.58 23.09
N HIS A 11 -18.30 -27.57 24.31
CA HIS A 11 -19.75 -27.51 24.56
C HIS A 11 -20.37 -26.14 24.25
N GLY A 12 -19.60 -25.05 24.41
CA GLY A 12 -19.98 -23.71 23.96
C GLY A 12 -19.83 -23.49 22.44
N TYR A 13 -18.93 -24.24 21.80
CA TYR A 13 -18.59 -24.16 20.36
C TYR A 13 -19.70 -24.69 19.43
N LEU A 14 -20.59 -25.57 19.89
CA LEU A 14 -21.59 -26.24 19.04
C LEU A 14 -22.98 -25.57 18.98
N LEU A 15 -23.24 -24.51 19.75
CA LEU A 15 -24.61 -23.96 19.92
C LEU A 15 -24.80 -22.48 19.52
N GLY A 16 -23.84 -21.82 18.86
CA GLY A 16 -23.93 -20.38 18.56
C GLY A 16 -23.64 -20.01 17.11
N SER A 17 -24.58 -19.34 16.45
CA SER A 17 -24.55 -18.82 15.08
C SER A 17 -23.58 -17.65 14.84
N GLY A 18 -22.30 -17.79 15.22
CA GLY A 18 -21.30 -16.71 15.25
C GLY A 18 -19.94 -17.03 14.66
N GLY A 19 -19.88 -17.83 13.59
CA GLY A 19 -18.65 -18.46 13.09
C GLY A 19 -17.46 -17.52 12.79
N MET A 20 -17.65 -16.23 12.50
CA MET A 20 -16.53 -15.33 12.14
C MET A 20 -15.84 -14.64 13.32
N ALA A 21 -16.59 -14.21 14.34
CA ALA A 21 -16.00 -13.60 15.55
C ALA A 21 -15.30 -14.64 16.46
N GLN A 22 -15.45 -15.92 16.13
CA GLN A 22 -14.79 -17.03 16.81
C GLN A 22 -13.47 -17.39 16.13
N ASP A 23 -13.41 -17.34 14.79
CA ASP A 23 -12.18 -17.57 14.03
C ASP A 23 -11.11 -16.48 14.28
N GLU A 24 -11.52 -15.24 14.49
CA GLU A 24 -10.64 -14.11 14.84
C GLU A 24 -9.94 -14.32 16.20
N ARG A 25 -10.71 -14.64 17.24
CA ARG A 25 -10.18 -14.96 18.58
C ARG A 25 -9.31 -16.21 18.62
N LEU A 26 -9.59 -17.17 17.72
CA LEU A 26 -8.79 -18.39 17.54
C LEU A 26 -7.42 -18.09 16.92
N LEU A 27 -7.36 -17.14 15.99
CA LEU A 27 -6.12 -16.72 15.33
C LEU A 27 -5.26 -15.85 16.24
N GLU A 28 -5.86 -14.96 17.04
CA GLU A 28 -5.17 -14.16 18.06
C GLU A 28 -4.55 -15.03 19.14
N HIS A 29 -5.32 -15.94 19.76
CA HIS A 29 -4.79 -16.87 20.76
C HIS A 29 -3.75 -17.84 20.17
N ALA A 30 -3.94 -18.32 18.94
CA ALA A 30 -2.94 -19.20 18.29
C ALA A 30 -1.66 -18.45 17.94
N ALA A 31 -1.74 -17.14 17.65
CA ALA A 31 -0.57 -16.30 17.43
C ALA A 31 0.19 -16.01 18.74
N GLU A 32 -0.53 -15.78 19.84
CA GLU A 32 0.04 -15.63 21.17
C GLU A 32 0.68 -16.93 21.69
N ALA A 33 0.10 -18.08 21.35
CA ALA A 33 0.61 -19.42 21.71
C ALA A 33 1.70 -19.97 20.76
N GLY A 34 2.18 -19.21 19.77
CA GLY A 34 3.24 -19.66 18.85
C GLY A 34 2.82 -20.70 17.80
N HIS A 35 1.52 -20.83 17.53
CA HIS A 35 0.92 -21.81 16.61
C HIS A 35 0.23 -21.19 15.37
N ALA A 36 0.46 -19.90 15.10
CA ALA A 36 -0.18 -19.11 14.03
C ALA A 36 -0.24 -19.81 12.66
N THR A 37 0.85 -20.46 12.23
CA THR A 37 0.95 -21.10 10.91
C THR A 37 -0.07 -22.22 10.73
N ASN A 38 -0.31 -23.03 11.77
CA ASN A 38 -1.27 -24.14 11.70
C ASN A 38 -2.72 -23.67 11.76
N ALA A 39 -3.00 -22.56 12.47
CA ALA A 39 -4.30 -21.92 12.47
C ALA A 39 -4.61 -21.31 11.09
N LEU A 40 -3.64 -20.61 10.49
CA LEU A 40 -3.75 -19.99 9.17
C LEU A 40 -4.03 -21.02 8.06
N HIS A 41 -3.30 -22.15 8.03
CA HIS A 41 -3.54 -23.21 7.04
C HIS A 41 -4.91 -23.89 7.18
N ARG A 42 -5.53 -23.85 8.36
CA ARG A 42 -6.88 -24.40 8.58
C ARG A 42 -7.94 -23.40 8.14
N ALA A 43 -7.77 -22.12 8.46
CA ALA A 43 -8.64 -21.04 7.99
C ALA A 43 -8.65 -20.94 6.45
N ALA A 44 -7.47 -20.92 5.82
CA ALA A 44 -7.34 -20.85 4.36
C ALA A 44 -8.03 -22.02 3.64
N ARG A 45 -7.90 -23.25 4.17
CA ARG A 45 -8.59 -24.44 3.64
C ARG A 45 -10.11 -24.36 3.76
N ARG A 46 -10.63 -23.84 4.88
CA ARG A 46 -12.09 -23.65 5.07
C ARG A 46 -12.65 -22.58 4.15
N ALA A 47 -11.89 -21.52 3.89
CA ALA A 47 -12.28 -20.43 2.99
C ALA A 47 -12.09 -20.76 1.49
N GLY A 48 -11.56 -21.95 1.14
CA GLY A 48 -11.28 -22.33 -0.25
C GLY A 48 -10.13 -21.57 -0.92
N ILE A 49 -9.26 -20.92 -0.13
CA ILE A 49 -8.13 -20.13 -0.62
C ILE A 49 -6.96 -21.08 -0.90
N GLN A 50 -6.47 -21.12 -2.15
CA GLN A 50 -5.33 -21.96 -2.51
C GLN A 50 -4.04 -21.42 -1.87
N THR A 51 -3.40 -22.25 -1.05
CA THR A 51 -2.26 -21.91 -0.17
C THR A 51 -0.93 -21.66 -0.89
N GLY A 52 -0.93 -21.53 -2.23
CA GLY A 52 0.28 -21.25 -3.03
C GLY A 52 0.90 -19.89 -2.74
N GLU A 53 0.13 -18.96 -2.17
CA GLU A 53 0.56 -17.62 -1.74
C GLU A 53 1.13 -17.58 -0.30
N LEU A 54 1.30 -18.74 0.36
CA LEU A 54 1.78 -18.84 1.76
C LEU A 54 3.24 -19.33 1.88
N SER A 55 4.12 -18.95 0.94
CA SER A 55 5.49 -19.47 0.93
C SER A 55 6.30 -19.07 2.18
N ARG A 56 7.08 -20.03 2.69
CA ARG A 56 7.97 -19.86 3.86
C ARG A 56 9.12 -18.92 3.50
N GLY A 57 9.26 -17.79 4.22
CA GLY A 57 10.48 -16.98 4.11
C GLY A 57 10.43 -15.56 4.68
N THR A 58 9.26 -14.96 4.88
CA THR A 58 9.19 -13.57 5.39
C THR A 58 8.76 -13.54 6.86
N LYS A 59 9.50 -12.81 7.69
CA LYS A 59 9.24 -12.64 9.13
C LYS A 59 8.01 -11.76 9.43
N TRP A 60 7.11 -11.53 8.46
CA TRP A 60 6.05 -10.50 8.50
C TRP A 60 4.67 -10.96 7.98
N SER A 61 4.34 -12.23 8.18
CA SER A 61 3.01 -12.80 7.94
C SER A 61 1.92 -12.32 8.92
N ARG A 62 2.04 -11.16 9.58
CA ARG A 62 1.18 -10.82 10.73
C ARG A 62 -0.17 -10.14 10.44
N TRP A 63 -0.48 -9.70 9.22
CA TRP A 63 -1.72 -8.92 8.98
C TRP A 63 -2.44 -9.16 7.64
N TRP A 64 -2.30 -10.35 7.03
CA TRP A 64 -2.73 -10.59 5.65
C TRP A 64 -4.20 -11.07 5.52
N TRP A 65 -4.96 -11.11 6.62
CA TRP A 65 -6.29 -11.71 6.65
C TRP A 65 -7.34 -10.92 7.44
N LEU A 66 -7.15 -9.61 7.62
CA LEU A 66 -8.18 -8.79 8.28
C LEU A 66 -9.45 -8.78 7.41
N PRO A 67 -10.58 -9.30 7.90
CA PRO A 67 -11.83 -9.32 7.15
C PRO A 67 -12.22 -7.91 6.70
N GLY A 68 -12.67 -7.78 5.45
CA GLY A 68 -13.14 -6.50 4.89
C GLY A 68 -12.08 -5.65 4.18
N VAL A 69 -10.80 -6.05 4.18
CA VAL A 69 -9.75 -5.33 3.45
C VAL A 69 -9.13 -6.25 2.39
N THR A 70 -9.84 -6.42 1.27
CA THR A 70 -9.37 -7.22 0.13
C THR A 70 -9.48 -6.43 -1.16
N TYR A 71 -8.55 -6.64 -2.08
CA TYR A 71 -8.69 -6.23 -3.48
C TYR A 71 -8.77 -7.47 -4.36
N THR A 72 -9.42 -7.38 -5.52
CA THR A 72 -9.37 -8.46 -6.51
C THR A 72 -8.13 -8.31 -7.40
N GLN A 73 -7.65 -9.41 -7.99
CA GLN A 73 -6.60 -9.33 -9.03
C GLN A 73 -7.02 -8.44 -10.21
N ALA A 74 -8.33 -8.31 -10.47
CA ALA A 74 -8.83 -7.37 -11.46
C ALA A 74 -8.61 -5.91 -11.03
N ASP A 75 -8.86 -5.57 -9.76
CA ASP A 75 -8.61 -4.23 -9.22
C ASP A 75 -7.13 -3.85 -9.29
N ALA A 76 -6.23 -4.76 -8.93
CA ALA A 76 -4.78 -4.54 -9.04
C ALA A 76 -4.37 -4.26 -10.50
N LYS A 77 -4.91 -5.04 -11.46
CA LYS A 77 -4.65 -4.84 -12.89
C LYS A 77 -5.18 -3.50 -13.43
N LEU A 78 -6.30 -3.00 -12.89
CA LEU A 78 -6.84 -1.69 -13.26
C LEU A 78 -5.85 -0.56 -12.96
N VAL A 79 -5.07 -0.70 -11.88
CA VAL A 79 -4.05 0.30 -11.50
C VAL A 79 -2.64 -0.08 -11.96
N GLY A 80 -2.50 -1.06 -12.86
CA GLY A 80 -1.23 -1.40 -13.52
C GLY A 80 -0.36 -2.43 -12.81
N ILE A 81 -0.81 -2.99 -11.69
CA ILE A 81 -0.14 -4.05 -10.93
C ILE A 81 -0.54 -5.39 -11.54
N THR A 82 0.42 -6.08 -12.14
CA THR A 82 0.19 -7.34 -12.88
C THR A 82 0.95 -8.53 -12.32
N SER A 83 1.90 -8.30 -11.43
CA SER A 83 2.70 -9.32 -10.77
C SER A 83 2.96 -8.97 -9.29
N GLU A 84 3.38 -9.96 -8.51
CA GLU A 84 3.82 -9.77 -7.11
C GLU A 84 5.08 -8.88 -6.97
N TRP A 85 5.79 -8.63 -8.06
CA TRP A 85 6.98 -7.78 -8.10
C TRP A 85 6.67 -6.35 -8.54
N ASP A 86 5.45 -6.10 -9.03
CA ASP A 86 5.02 -4.79 -9.51
C ASP A 86 4.60 -3.87 -8.36
N TRP A 87 4.44 -4.37 -7.14
CA TRP A 87 4.04 -3.54 -6.00
C TRP A 87 5.09 -2.46 -5.73
N PRO A 88 4.67 -1.19 -5.52
CA PRO A 88 5.55 -0.21 -4.89
C PRO A 88 6.16 -0.79 -3.62
N TYR A 89 7.48 -0.71 -3.52
CA TYR A 89 8.27 -1.22 -2.38
C TYR A 89 8.32 -2.76 -2.29
N GLY A 90 7.92 -3.43 -3.37
CA GLY A 90 8.00 -4.88 -3.54
C GLY A 90 6.91 -5.65 -2.79
N PRO A 91 7.01 -6.99 -2.75
CA PRO A 91 5.97 -7.87 -2.21
C PRO A 91 5.79 -7.78 -0.69
N ASN A 92 6.54 -6.92 0.02
CA ASN A 92 6.53 -6.83 1.48
C ASN A 92 5.53 -5.81 2.04
N ILE A 93 4.90 -4.99 1.20
CA ILE A 93 3.84 -4.08 1.63
C ILE A 93 2.63 -4.88 2.14
N ASP A 94 2.08 -4.48 3.30
CA ASP A 94 0.97 -5.17 3.95
C ASP A 94 -0.36 -5.02 3.17
N LEU A 95 -1.31 -5.92 3.43
CA LEU A 95 -2.54 -6.00 2.65
C LEU A 95 -3.41 -4.74 2.77
N ARG A 96 -3.47 -4.09 3.94
CA ARG A 96 -4.28 -2.88 4.10
C ARG A 96 -3.73 -1.75 3.25
N SER A 97 -2.41 -1.59 3.26
CA SER A 97 -1.73 -0.60 2.45
C SER A 97 -1.93 -0.84 0.94
N ARG A 98 -1.94 -2.11 0.52
CA ARG A 98 -2.27 -2.48 -0.88
C ARG A 98 -3.68 -2.08 -1.28
N VAL A 99 -4.68 -2.38 -0.44
CA VAL A 99 -6.08 -2.02 -0.71
C VAL A 99 -6.23 -0.51 -0.78
N ALA A 100 -5.73 0.22 0.23
CA ALA A 100 -5.80 1.68 0.28
C ALA A 100 -5.12 2.33 -0.92
N MET A 101 -3.96 1.81 -1.34
CA MET A 101 -3.26 2.28 -2.55
C MET A 101 -4.09 2.04 -3.81
N ILE A 102 -4.67 0.84 -3.97
CA ILE A 102 -5.51 0.50 -5.12
C ILE A 102 -6.74 1.42 -5.15
N GLU A 103 -7.42 1.61 -4.02
CA GLU A 103 -8.59 2.48 -3.93
C GLU A 103 -8.26 3.94 -4.24
N TRP A 104 -7.16 4.46 -3.68
CA TRP A 104 -6.65 5.79 -4.00
C TRP A 104 -6.34 5.90 -5.51
N ALA A 105 -5.57 4.98 -6.09
CA ALA A 105 -5.19 5.03 -7.49
C ALA A 105 -6.41 4.92 -8.42
N LYS A 106 -7.36 4.01 -8.13
CA LYS A 106 -8.63 3.88 -8.85
C LYS A 106 -9.43 5.17 -8.80
N GLY A 107 -9.54 5.78 -7.61
CA GLY A 107 -10.25 7.03 -7.43
C GLY A 107 -9.71 8.16 -8.32
N HIS A 108 -8.39 8.20 -8.52
CA HIS A 108 -7.74 9.21 -9.37
C HIS A 108 -7.54 8.78 -10.83
N GLY A 109 -8.06 7.61 -11.25
CA GLY A 109 -7.88 7.09 -12.60
C GLY A 109 -6.41 6.83 -12.95
N LEU A 110 -5.61 6.45 -11.96
CA LEU A 110 -4.16 6.29 -12.07
C LEU A 110 -3.75 4.86 -12.37
N ARG A 111 -2.62 4.73 -13.06
CA ARG A 111 -1.92 3.47 -13.30
C ARG A 111 -0.47 3.60 -12.91
N LEU A 112 0.07 2.60 -12.23
CA LEU A 112 1.46 2.54 -11.80
C LEU A 112 2.39 2.68 -13.02
N ALA A 113 3.35 3.59 -12.92
CA ALA A 113 4.33 3.83 -13.96
C ALA A 113 5.36 2.69 -13.98
N ARG A 114 5.55 2.07 -15.15
CA ARG A 114 6.59 1.06 -15.39
C ARG A 114 7.92 1.70 -15.83
N SER A 115 8.26 2.85 -15.25
CA SER A 115 9.42 3.62 -15.68
C SER A 115 10.71 2.92 -15.24
N SER A 116 11.58 2.62 -16.19
CA SER A 116 12.98 2.26 -15.92
C SER A 116 13.85 3.48 -15.58
N ALA A 117 13.36 4.69 -15.88
CA ALA A 117 13.99 5.95 -15.51
C ALA A 117 13.63 6.32 -14.06
N PRO A 118 14.55 6.94 -13.31
CA PRO A 118 14.26 7.44 -11.96
C PRO A 118 13.06 8.37 -11.94
N LEU A 119 12.25 8.22 -10.89
CA LEU A 119 11.13 9.11 -10.60
C LEU A 119 11.67 10.42 -10.04
N CYS A 120 11.42 11.53 -10.74
CA CYS A 120 11.85 12.86 -10.34
C CYS A 120 10.89 13.93 -10.90
N PRO A 121 10.98 15.19 -10.44
CA PRO A 121 10.17 16.29 -10.99
C PRO A 121 10.28 16.44 -12.52
N THR A 122 11.48 16.29 -13.09
CA THR A 122 11.68 16.36 -14.54
C THR A 122 10.88 15.28 -15.30
N TRP A 123 10.70 14.10 -14.71
CA TRP A 123 9.85 13.06 -15.30
C TRP A 123 8.38 13.48 -15.35
N LEU A 124 7.87 14.13 -14.29
CA LEU A 124 6.51 14.67 -14.27
C LEU A 124 6.32 15.77 -15.32
N GLU A 125 7.29 16.68 -15.44
CA GLU A 125 7.21 17.82 -16.36
C GLU A 125 7.33 17.40 -17.83
N GLN A 126 8.26 16.48 -18.14
CA GLN A 126 8.70 16.23 -19.53
C GLN A 126 8.29 14.87 -20.07
N GLY A 127 7.63 14.01 -19.28
CA GLY A 127 7.30 12.65 -19.68
C GLY A 127 8.47 11.66 -19.56
N ARG A 128 9.68 12.15 -19.27
CA ARG A 128 10.93 11.39 -19.25
C ARG A 128 11.97 12.10 -18.39
N CYS A 129 12.88 11.34 -17.79
CA CYS A 129 14.14 11.91 -17.30
C CYS A 129 15.29 11.45 -18.19
N ARG A 130 16.07 12.41 -18.73
CA ARG A 130 17.34 12.15 -19.41
C ARG A 130 18.47 12.62 -18.49
N GLY A 131 19.36 11.72 -18.07
CA GLY A 131 20.47 12.05 -17.15
C GLY A 131 20.17 11.83 -15.66
N CYS A 132 19.00 11.27 -15.32
CA CYS A 132 18.81 10.67 -14.01
C CYS A 132 19.57 9.34 -13.95
N ASP A 133 20.88 9.41 -13.74
CA ASP A 133 21.71 8.23 -13.69
C ASP A 133 21.57 7.54 -12.33
N LYS A 134 21.74 6.20 -12.31
CA LYS A 134 21.70 5.35 -11.10
C LYS A 134 22.70 5.74 -9.99
N ARG A 135 23.55 6.76 -10.21
CA ARG A 135 24.62 7.22 -9.31
C ARG A 135 24.35 8.55 -8.61
N GLY A 136 23.10 9.01 -8.56
CA GLY A 136 22.68 10.01 -7.56
C GLY A 136 23.26 11.41 -7.77
N GLY A 137 23.47 11.79 -9.03
CA GLY A 137 24.04 13.07 -9.40
C GLY A 137 23.04 14.17 -9.70
N HIS A 138 21.83 14.18 -9.13
CA HIS A 138 21.07 15.42 -8.99
C HIS A 138 20.34 15.39 -7.66
N HIS A 139 20.84 16.25 -6.78
CA HIS A 139 20.26 16.56 -5.49
C HIS A 139 18.77 16.93 -5.66
N HIS A 140 17.98 16.57 -4.66
CA HIS A 140 16.93 17.40 -4.07
C HIS A 140 15.56 16.72 -3.87
N PHE A 141 15.14 15.72 -4.66
CA PHE A 141 13.99 14.89 -4.25
C PHE A 141 14.46 13.64 -3.49
N ARG A 142 15.04 13.86 -2.30
CA ARG A 142 15.37 12.80 -1.35
C ARG A 142 14.12 12.45 -0.57
N LEU A 143 13.27 11.64 -1.17
CA LEU A 143 12.19 11.08 -0.38
C LEU A 143 12.18 9.55 -0.54
N ASP A 144 12.10 8.87 0.60
CA ASP A 144 12.15 7.41 0.73
C ASP A 144 10.83 6.78 0.27
N HIS A 145 10.81 5.54 -0.18
CA HIS A 145 9.57 4.90 -0.62
C HIS A 145 8.79 5.73 -1.67
N MET A 146 9.36 5.93 -2.87
CA MET A 146 8.66 6.55 -4.02
C MET A 146 7.89 5.57 -4.91
N SER A 147 6.75 6.01 -5.42
CA SER A 147 6.04 5.37 -6.53
C SER A 147 5.58 6.41 -7.56
N GLY A 148 5.69 6.07 -8.83
CA GLY A 148 5.30 6.94 -9.94
C GLY A 148 4.00 6.45 -10.55
N TRP A 149 3.11 7.37 -10.92
CA TRP A 149 1.79 7.06 -11.44
C TRP A 149 1.48 7.89 -12.67
N THR A 150 0.74 7.28 -13.59
CA THR A 150 0.34 7.85 -14.87
C THR A 150 -1.17 7.98 -14.96
N ARG A 151 -1.65 8.97 -15.71
CA ARG A 151 -3.05 9.15 -16.10
C ARG A 151 -3.10 9.25 -17.62
N GLY A 152 -3.90 8.40 -18.26
CA GLY A 152 -3.97 8.35 -19.73
C GLY A 152 -2.62 8.04 -20.41
N GLY A 153 -1.69 7.37 -19.71
CA GLY A 153 -0.35 7.05 -20.22
C GLY A 153 0.70 8.16 -20.06
N ALA A 154 0.33 9.36 -19.60
CA ALA A 154 1.26 10.43 -19.28
C ALA A 154 1.59 10.44 -17.77
N PRO A 155 2.80 10.86 -17.35
CA PRO A 155 3.12 11.07 -15.94
C PRO A 155 2.13 12.02 -15.27
N ALA A 156 1.66 11.64 -14.08
CA ALA A 156 0.63 12.38 -13.37
C ALA A 156 1.06 12.75 -11.95
N VAL A 157 1.61 11.80 -11.19
CA VAL A 157 1.99 12.03 -9.80
C VAL A 157 3.14 11.13 -9.38
N ILE A 158 4.05 11.67 -8.57
CA ILE A 158 4.96 10.89 -7.74
C ILE A 158 4.40 10.91 -6.32
N VAL A 159 4.19 9.73 -5.75
CA VAL A 159 3.79 9.59 -4.35
C VAL A 159 4.99 9.12 -3.55
N ASN A 160 5.19 9.76 -2.41
CA ASN A 160 6.21 9.44 -1.45
C ASN A 160 5.63 9.20 -0.05
N HIS A 161 6.30 8.34 0.73
CA HIS A 161 5.95 8.04 2.11
C HIS A 161 7.15 8.22 3.07
N PRO A 162 7.60 9.45 3.39
CA PRO A 162 8.71 9.61 4.31
C PRO A 162 8.23 9.40 5.76
N TYR A 163 9.13 8.94 6.64
CA TYR A 163 8.87 8.82 8.08
C TYR A 163 8.88 10.16 8.82
N GLY A 164 9.18 11.26 8.12
CA GLY A 164 9.18 12.63 8.63
C GLY A 164 9.58 13.61 7.53
N LEU A 165 9.34 14.90 7.77
CA LEU A 165 9.74 15.97 6.87
C LEU A 165 10.64 16.96 7.65
N GLY A 166 11.87 17.13 7.18
CA GLY A 166 12.79 18.14 7.67
C GLY A 166 12.57 19.50 6.99
N ALA A 167 13.22 20.55 7.51
CA ALA A 167 13.16 21.88 6.91
C ALA A 167 13.66 21.90 5.45
N ASP A 168 14.66 21.08 5.13
CA ASP A 168 15.18 20.95 3.77
C ASP A 168 14.17 20.29 2.82
N ASP A 169 13.43 19.29 3.30
CA ASP A 169 12.39 18.63 2.50
C ASP A 169 11.24 19.60 2.21
N VAL A 170 10.82 20.38 3.22
CA VAL A 170 9.76 21.38 3.07
C VAL A 170 10.18 22.48 2.10
N ARG A 171 11.39 23.03 2.25
CA ARG A 171 11.92 24.04 1.33
C ARG A 171 11.98 23.50 -0.09
N TYR A 172 12.41 22.25 -0.27
CA TYR A 172 12.45 21.65 -1.60
C TYR A 172 11.06 21.49 -2.23
N LEU A 173 10.08 21.01 -1.45
CA LEU A 173 8.72 20.89 -1.92
C LEU A 173 8.14 22.26 -2.32
N ASP A 174 8.48 23.31 -1.59
CA ASP A 174 8.11 24.69 -1.91
C ASP A 174 8.75 25.13 -3.25
N GLU A 175 10.07 25.01 -3.38
CA GLU A 175 10.82 25.31 -4.61
C GLU A 175 10.28 24.56 -5.84
N ALA A 176 9.89 23.29 -5.67
CA ALA A 176 9.31 22.49 -6.75
C ALA A 176 8.00 23.08 -7.30
N THR A 177 7.25 23.80 -6.48
CA THR A 177 5.98 24.44 -6.88
C THR A 177 6.14 25.83 -7.49
N GLU A 178 7.29 26.50 -7.29
CA GLU A 178 7.53 27.86 -7.78
C GLU A 178 7.43 27.99 -9.30
N SER A 179 7.73 26.91 -10.04
CA SER A 179 7.62 26.88 -11.51
C SER A 179 6.17 26.94 -12.01
N GLY A 180 5.19 26.64 -11.15
CA GLY A 180 3.78 26.47 -11.50
C GLY A 180 3.47 25.18 -12.29
N LEU A 181 4.48 24.40 -12.67
CA LEU A 181 4.31 23.15 -13.42
C LEU A 181 3.97 21.97 -12.52
N LEU A 182 4.22 22.10 -11.23
CA LEU A 182 3.97 21.06 -10.23
C LEU A 182 3.08 21.59 -9.11
N THR A 183 2.29 20.69 -8.55
CA THR A 183 1.46 20.94 -7.37
C THR A 183 1.81 19.92 -6.30
N VAL A 184 2.13 20.39 -5.10
CA VAL A 184 2.38 19.52 -3.94
C VAL A 184 1.11 19.40 -3.11
N SER A 185 0.81 18.17 -2.68
CA SER A 185 -0.24 17.84 -1.73
C SER A 185 0.33 16.97 -0.61
N VAL A 186 -0.03 17.28 0.63
CA VAL A 186 0.38 16.53 1.82
C VAL A 186 -0.89 16.17 2.60
N PRO A 187 -1.65 15.15 2.19
CA PRO A 187 -2.93 14.80 2.83
C PRO A 187 -2.79 14.23 4.25
N GLY A 188 -1.57 14.14 4.80
CA GLY A 188 -1.33 13.57 6.11
C GLY A 188 -1.07 12.07 6.03
N ALA A 189 -1.90 11.25 6.68
CA ALA A 189 -1.70 9.81 6.73
C ALA A 189 -1.92 9.18 5.33
N GLY A 190 -0.90 8.48 4.85
CA GLY A 190 -0.89 7.84 3.54
C GLY A 190 -1.49 6.45 3.49
N TRP A 191 -1.51 5.88 2.29
CA TRP A 191 -1.85 4.46 2.13
C TRP A 191 -0.74 3.52 2.63
N TYR A 192 0.52 3.95 2.75
CA TYR A 192 1.61 3.07 3.22
C TYR A 192 1.57 2.76 4.72
N GLY A 193 0.92 3.62 5.53
CA GLY A 193 0.87 3.45 6.98
C GLY A 193 2.23 3.64 7.65
N HIS A 194 2.51 2.86 8.70
CA HIS A 194 3.80 2.85 9.44
C HIS A 194 4.30 4.22 9.93
N SER A 195 3.36 5.10 10.34
CA SER A 195 3.66 6.47 10.77
C SER A 195 4.37 7.31 9.69
N THR A 196 4.23 6.94 8.41
CA THR A 196 4.68 7.76 7.29
C THR A 196 3.65 8.83 6.95
N ILE A 197 4.13 9.91 6.37
CA ILE A 197 3.32 10.98 5.80
C ILE A 197 3.17 10.67 4.31
N GLN A 198 2.02 10.90 3.69
CA GLN A 198 1.95 10.86 2.22
C GLN A 198 2.25 12.23 1.65
N VAL A 199 3.19 12.28 0.73
CA VAL A 199 3.50 13.46 -0.07
C VAL A 199 3.23 13.12 -1.51
N GLU A 200 2.41 13.94 -2.17
CA GLU A 200 2.05 13.78 -3.57
C GLU A 200 2.58 14.98 -4.35
N LEU A 201 3.48 14.72 -5.29
CA LEU A 201 3.96 15.71 -6.24
C LEU A 201 3.25 15.47 -7.58
N TRP A 202 2.29 16.32 -7.90
CA TRP A 202 1.48 16.23 -9.11
C TRP A 202 2.05 17.09 -10.22
N ALA A 203 1.96 16.60 -11.46
CA ALA A 203 1.99 17.51 -12.61
C ALA A 203 0.74 18.39 -12.56
N THR A 204 0.88 19.72 -12.61
CA THR A 204 -0.26 20.65 -12.52
C THR A 204 -1.33 20.36 -13.58
N ALA A 205 -0.93 19.94 -14.78
CA ALA A 205 -1.85 19.55 -15.85
C ALA A 205 -2.72 18.31 -15.52
N ALA A 206 -2.27 17.45 -14.59
CA ALA A 206 -3.01 16.30 -14.10
C ALA A 206 -3.77 16.60 -12.78
N TYR A 207 -3.55 17.75 -12.16
CA TYR A 207 -4.18 18.15 -10.89
C TYR A 207 -5.51 18.87 -11.13
N ASP A 208 -6.52 18.11 -11.58
CA ASP A 208 -7.85 18.63 -11.89
C ASP A 208 -8.72 18.89 -10.63
N ALA A 209 -9.86 19.55 -10.83
CA ALA A 209 -10.81 19.87 -9.76
C ALA A 209 -11.32 18.62 -9.02
N ALA A 210 -11.48 17.49 -9.72
CA ALA A 210 -11.89 16.22 -9.12
C ALA A 210 -10.79 15.66 -8.21
N THR A 211 -9.52 15.79 -8.61
CA THR A 211 -8.36 15.43 -7.80
C THR A 211 -8.28 16.31 -6.57
N LYS A 212 -8.43 17.63 -6.74
CA LYS A 212 -8.43 18.60 -5.63
C LYS A 212 -9.53 18.30 -4.59
N ALA A 213 -10.77 18.08 -5.04
CA ALA A 213 -11.89 17.78 -4.13
C ALA A 213 -11.65 16.51 -3.29
N ARG A 214 -11.11 15.45 -3.91
CA ARG A 214 -10.80 14.19 -3.23
C ARG A 214 -9.66 14.28 -2.21
N LEU A 215 -8.83 15.31 -2.31
CA LEU A 215 -7.74 15.56 -1.37
C LEU A 215 -8.19 16.42 -0.19
N THR A 216 -9.21 17.25 -0.36
CA THR A 216 -9.78 18.07 0.71
C THR A 216 -10.76 17.30 1.61
N ASP A 217 -11.30 16.17 1.12
CA ASP A 217 -12.29 15.35 1.85
C ASP A 217 -11.66 14.25 2.74
N ARG A 218 -10.33 14.24 2.91
CA ARG A 218 -9.57 13.20 3.63
C ARG A 218 -9.04 13.66 4.98
#